data_AF-A0A925R8D5-F1
#
_entry.id   AF-A0A925R8D5-F1
#
_cell.length_a   1.000
_cell.length_b   1.000
_cell.length_c   1.000
_cell.angle_alpha   90.00
_cell.angle_beta   90.00
_cell.angle_gamma   90.00
#
_symmetry.space_group_name_H-M   'P 1'
#
loop_
_entity.id
_entity.type
_entity.pdbx_description
1 polymer ?
#
loop_
_entity_poly.entity_id
_entity_poly.type
_entity_poly.pdbx_seq_one_letter_code
_entity_poly.pdbx_strand_id
1 'polypeptide(L)'
;MGVLSLLKEKIGFPYTLLPVDMFHHAAGGYAQQGTLCGSIGSCAAIINLVAMDKDNTHMKLVGDLISWYSQCSFPSQRFDSIATYKKQIQTAAVSPLCHTSVSGWMMAAKSSYSAKDRKDRCAKVAADTVYQTVVMLNEYTEGKYKPLAAKLSKETENCLSCHGTKAADNQKGQMNCVSCHDDHTK
;
A
#
# COMPACT_ATOMS: atom_id res chain seq x y z
N MET A 1 -6.14 -1.04 -16.40
CA MET A 1 -7.44 -1.37 -15.77
C MET A 1 -7.23 -1.59 -14.29
N GLY A 2 -8.07 -1.02 -13.43
CA GLY A 2 -8.00 -1.19 -11.96
C GLY A 2 -9.18 -2.02 -11.43
N VAL A 3 -9.21 -2.28 -10.12
CA VAL A 3 -10.26 -3.13 -9.48
C VAL A 3 -11.67 -2.62 -9.78
N LEU A 4 -11.91 -1.30 -9.72
CA LEU A 4 -13.22 -0.72 -10.00
C LEU A 4 -13.70 -1.01 -11.42
N SER A 5 -12.82 -0.95 -12.43
CA SER A 5 -13.18 -1.30 -13.81
C SER A 5 -13.65 -2.76 -13.91
N LEU A 6 -12.96 -3.68 -13.23
CA LEU A 6 -13.33 -5.09 -13.20
C LEU A 6 -14.68 -5.31 -12.51
N LEU A 7 -14.94 -4.62 -11.39
CA LEU A 7 -16.22 -4.68 -10.69
C LEU A 7 -17.38 -4.17 -11.57
N LYS A 8 -17.16 -3.08 -12.32
CA LYS A 8 -18.14 -2.58 -13.29
C LYS A 8 -18.47 -3.61 -14.37
N GLU A 9 -17.45 -4.25 -14.94
CA GLU A 9 -17.62 -5.20 -16.04
C GLU A 9 -18.22 -6.53 -15.60
N LYS A 10 -17.85 -7.03 -14.42
CA LYS A 10 -18.21 -8.38 -13.96
C LYS A 10 -19.41 -8.42 -13.03
N ILE A 11 -19.63 -7.37 -12.24
CA ILE A 11 -20.71 -7.32 -11.24
C ILE A 11 -21.82 -6.35 -11.69
N GLY A 12 -21.45 -5.19 -12.24
CA GLY A 12 -22.42 -4.18 -12.67
C GLY A 12 -22.83 -3.25 -11.53
N PHE A 13 -24.13 -3.09 -11.31
CA PHE A 13 -24.66 -2.23 -10.25
C PHE A 13 -24.25 -2.76 -8.85
N PRO A 14 -23.87 -1.90 -7.87
CA PRO A 14 -23.85 -0.43 -7.90
C PRO A 14 -22.55 0.18 -8.45
N TYR A 15 -21.55 -0.62 -8.78
CA TYR A 15 -20.22 -0.14 -9.17
C TYR A 15 -20.22 0.67 -10.47
N THR A 16 -21.19 0.43 -11.36
CA THR A 16 -21.38 1.20 -12.60
C THR A 16 -21.56 2.70 -12.38
N LEU A 17 -22.06 3.12 -11.21
CA LEU A 17 -22.27 4.53 -10.85
C LEU A 17 -20.98 5.26 -10.43
N LEU A 18 -19.92 4.55 -10.05
CA LEU A 18 -18.70 5.17 -9.52
C LEU A 18 -17.79 5.66 -10.66
N PRO A 19 -17.33 6.93 -10.68
CA PRO A 19 -16.44 7.40 -11.73
C PRO A 19 -15.05 6.75 -11.63
N VAL A 20 -14.52 6.21 -12.74
CA VAL A 20 -13.20 5.52 -12.73
C VAL A 20 -12.05 6.47 -12.39
N ASP A 21 -12.18 7.74 -12.74
CA ASP A 21 -11.18 8.78 -12.48
C ASP A 21 -11.29 9.42 -11.10
N MET A 22 -12.22 8.97 -10.25
CA MET A 22 -12.40 9.56 -8.90
C MET A 22 -11.13 9.53 -8.05
N PHE A 23 -10.24 8.57 -8.31
CA PHE A 23 -8.97 8.42 -7.61
C PHE A 23 -7.79 9.14 -8.26
N HIS A 24 -8.02 9.96 -9.30
CA HIS A 24 -6.93 10.72 -9.95
C HIS A 24 -6.21 11.63 -8.95
N HIS A 25 -6.93 12.15 -7.95
CA HIS A 25 -6.36 12.95 -6.87
C HIS A 25 -5.30 12.20 -6.05
N ALA A 26 -5.25 10.86 -6.08
CA ALA A 26 -4.33 10.06 -5.28
C ALA A 26 -2.89 10.07 -5.86
N ALA A 27 -2.72 10.63 -7.07
CA ALA A 27 -1.43 10.77 -7.73
C ALA A 27 -0.39 11.47 -6.84
N GLY A 28 0.84 10.93 -6.84
CA GLY A 28 1.98 11.49 -6.11
C GLY A 28 1.82 11.53 -4.60
N GLY A 29 0.96 10.68 -4.02
CA GLY A 29 0.69 10.69 -2.59
C GLY A 29 -0.32 11.77 -2.20
N TYR A 30 -1.48 11.74 -2.87
CA TYR A 30 -2.58 12.70 -2.75
C TYR A 30 -2.19 14.12 -3.13
N ALA A 31 -2.52 14.53 -4.36
CA ALA A 31 -2.22 15.84 -4.93
C ALA A 31 -0.72 16.19 -4.82
N GLN A 32 0.15 15.23 -5.15
CA GLN A 32 1.61 15.40 -5.15
C GLN A 32 2.23 15.73 -3.78
N GLN A 33 1.50 15.54 -2.68
CA GLN A 33 1.99 15.86 -1.33
C GLN A 33 2.91 14.79 -0.73
N GLY A 34 3.14 13.67 -1.43
CA GLY A 34 4.03 12.61 -0.96
C GLY A 34 3.52 11.85 0.26
N THR A 35 2.22 11.95 0.57
CA THR A 35 1.58 11.30 1.73
C THR A 35 1.31 9.81 1.46
N LEU A 36 0.15 9.25 1.80
CA LEU A 36 -0.18 7.85 1.55
C LEU A 36 -0.02 7.50 0.06
N CYS A 37 0.65 6.39 -0.26
CA CYS A 37 0.77 5.91 -1.64
C CYS A 37 -0.62 5.77 -2.28
N GLY A 38 -0.81 6.40 -3.44
CA GLY A 38 -2.11 6.45 -4.10
C GLY A 38 -2.68 5.07 -4.46
N SER A 39 -1.81 4.08 -4.70
CA SER A 39 -2.20 2.69 -4.91
C SER A 39 -2.86 2.09 -3.66
N ILE A 40 -2.29 2.34 -2.48
CA ILE A 40 -2.85 1.90 -1.20
C ILE A 40 -4.18 2.61 -0.95
N GLY A 41 -4.19 3.93 -1.06
CA GLY A 41 -5.38 4.74 -0.81
C GLY A 41 -6.57 4.36 -1.69
N SER A 42 -6.33 4.15 -2.99
CA SER A 42 -7.36 3.72 -3.93
C SER A 42 -7.85 2.30 -3.63
N CYS A 43 -6.94 1.37 -3.32
CA CYS A 43 -7.32 -0.01 -2.97
C CYS A 43 -8.08 -0.06 -1.64
N ALA A 44 -7.71 0.75 -0.65
CA ALA A 44 -8.41 0.84 0.63
C ALA A 44 -9.86 1.31 0.46
N ALA A 45 -10.11 2.29 -0.43
CA ALA A 45 -11.46 2.71 -0.75
C ALA A 45 -12.29 1.57 -1.36
N ILE A 46 -11.70 0.77 -2.26
CA ILE A 46 -12.39 -0.40 -2.84
C ILE A 46 -12.61 -1.50 -1.80
N ILE A 47 -11.64 -1.79 -0.93
CA ILE A 47 -11.80 -2.74 0.17
C ILE A 47 -12.97 -2.31 1.06
N ASN A 48 -13.09 -1.02 1.38
CA ASN A 48 -14.20 -0.50 2.16
C ASN A 48 -15.55 -0.72 1.45
N LEU A 49 -15.63 -0.52 0.13
CA LEU A 49 -16.86 -0.75 -0.62
C LEU A 49 -17.30 -2.23 -0.65
N VAL A 50 -16.36 -3.17 -0.57
CA VAL A 50 -16.64 -4.61 -0.73
C VAL A 50 -16.78 -5.33 0.62
N ALA A 51 -15.98 -4.96 1.62
CA ALA A 51 -15.82 -5.70 2.87
C ALA A 51 -16.20 -4.91 4.12
N MET A 52 -16.97 -3.81 3.96
CA MET A 52 -17.54 -3.11 5.11
C MET A 52 -18.64 -3.97 5.73
N ASP A 53 -18.41 -4.36 6.97
CA ASP A 53 -19.31 -5.17 7.78
C ASP A 53 -19.27 -4.70 9.24
N LYS A 54 -20.16 -5.27 10.06
CA LYS A 54 -20.26 -4.96 11.50
C LYS A 54 -19.01 -5.32 12.30
N ASP A 55 -18.16 -6.21 11.77
CA ASP A 55 -16.97 -6.74 12.44
C ASP A 55 -15.70 -5.97 12.04
N ASN A 56 -15.87 -4.88 11.29
CA ASN A 56 -14.82 -4.01 10.74
C ASN A 56 -13.76 -4.78 9.95
N THR A 57 -14.17 -5.79 9.17
CA THR A 57 -13.24 -6.62 8.40
C THR A 57 -12.46 -5.80 7.37
N HIS A 58 -13.12 -4.82 6.72
CA HIS A 58 -12.44 -3.83 5.86
C HIS A 58 -11.22 -3.16 6.54
N MET A 59 -11.32 -2.78 7.82
CA MET A 59 -10.19 -2.17 8.53
C MET A 59 -9.02 -3.13 8.69
N LYS A 60 -9.30 -4.41 8.95
CA LYS A 60 -8.27 -5.47 9.07
C LYS A 60 -7.60 -5.71 7.71
N LEU A 61 -8.38 -5.85 6.65
CA LEU A 61 -7.89 -5.98 5.26
C LEU A 61 -7.01 -4.79 4.86
N VAL A 62 -7.45 -3.55 5.15
CA VAL A 62 -6.66 -2.35 4.84
C VAL A 62 -5.35 -2.31 5.65
N GLY A 63 -5.41 -2.64 6.95
CA GLY A 63 -4.22 -2.71 7.80
C GLY A 63 -3.19 -3.74 7.31
N ASP A 64 -3.67 -4.90 6.88
CA ASP A 64 -2.82 -5.96 6.34
C ASP A 64 -2.21 -5.56 4.99
N LEU A 65 -2.97 -4.90 4.11
CA LEU A 65 -2.46 -4.38 2.84
C LEU A 65 -1.35 -3.33 3.06
N ILE A 66 -1.56 -2.41 4.00
CA ILE A 66 -0.57 -1.37 4.36
C ILE A 66 0.71 -2.02 4.91
N SER A 67 0.55 -3.00 5.80
CA SER A 67 1.67 -3.71 6.42
C SER A 67 2.46 -4.52 5.39
N TRP A 68 1.77 -5.26 4.52
CA TRP A 68 2.37 -5.98 3.40
C TRP A 68 3.13 -5.03 2.47
N TYR A 69 2.51 -3.92 2.05
CA TYR A 69 3.13 -2.94 1.17
C TYR A 69 4.45 -2.43 1.77
N SER A 70 4.42 -2.08 3.06
CA SER A 70 5.57 -1.49 3.76
C SER A 70 6.76 -2.45 3.90
N GLN A 71 6.51 -3.76 3.80
CA GLN A 71 7.54 -4.80 3.89
C GLN A 71 7.98 -5.31 2.51
N CYS A 72 7.23 -4.99 1.45
CA CYS A 72 7.54 -5.46 0.11
C CYS A 72 8.73 -4.74 -0.52
N SER A 73 9.56 -5.53 -1.20
CA SER A 73 10.60 -5.04 -2.09
C SER A 73 10.00 -4.72 -3.46
N PHE A 74 9.96 -3.42 -3.79
CA PHE A 74 9.34 -2.92 -5.00
C PHE A 74 10.35 -2.31 -5.98
N PRO A 75 10.04 -2.36 -7.29
CA PRO A 75 8.91 -3.06 -7.90
C PRO A 75 9.12 -4.58 -7.92
N SER A 76 8.06 -5.39 -7.84
CA SER A 76 8.22 -6.83 -8.06
C SER A 76 8.53 -7.12 -9.54
N GLN A 77 9.01 -8.33 -9.85
CA GLN A 77 9.22 -8.76 -11.24
C GLN A 77 7.93 -9.32 -11.89
N ARG A 78 6.79 -9.35 -11.16
CA ARG A 78 5.54 -9.97 -11.61
C ARG A 78 5.04 -9.41 -12.94
N PHE A 79 5.25 -8.12 -13.17
CA PHE A 79 4.74 -7.41 -14.34
C PHE A 79 5.83 -7.03 -15.34
N ASP A 80 7.04 -7.59 -15.21
CA ASP A 80 8.15 -7.25 -16.12
C ASP A 80 7.90 -7.68 -17.58
N SER A 81 7.03 -8.66 -17.82
CA SER A 81 6.67 -9.08 -19.19
C SER A 81 5.92 -7.99 -19.96
N ILE A 82 5.16 -7.14 -19.26
CA ILE A 82 4.32 -6.08 -19.82
C ILE A 82 4.84 -4.66 -19.53
N ALA A 83 5.84 -4.53 -18.66
CA ALA A 83 6.46 -3.26 -18.31
C ALA A 83 7.49 -2.80 -19.35
N THR A 84 7.69 -1.49 -19.44
CA THR A 84 8.73 -0.91 -20.32
C THR A 84 10.12 -1.12 -19.71
N TYR A 85 10.25 -0.88 -18.40
CA TYR A 85 11.50 -1.03 -17.67
C TYR A 85 11.51 -2.34 -16.89
N LYS A 86 12.19 -3.34 -17.43
CA LYS A 86 12.30 -4.68 -16.84
C LYS A 86 13.46 -4.75 -15.85
N LYS A 87 13.38 -5.66 -14.86
CA LYS A 87 14.45 -5.97 -13.90
C LYS A 87 15.02 -4.72 -13.20
N GLN A 88 14.15 -3.76 -12.89
CA GLN A 88 14.55 -2.59 -12.11
C GLN A 88 15.03 -3.01 -10.72
N ILE A 89 15.95 -2.24 -10.15
CA ILE A 89 16.41 -2.46 -8.77
C ILE A 89 15.21 -2.50 -7.82
N GLN A 90 15.25 -3.42 -6.87
CA GLN A 90 14.20 -3.56 -5.86
C GLN A 90 14.68 -2.95 -4.55
N THR A 91 13.82 -2.17 -3.92
CA THR A 91 14.04 -1.64 -2.56
C THR A 91 12.81 -1.89 -1.72
N ALA A 92 13.00 -2.23 -0.45
CA ALA A 92 11.88 -2.28 0.50
C ALA A 92 11.17 -0.92 0.54
N ALA A 93 9.84 -0.91 0.57
CA ALA A 93 9.09 0.33 0.68
C ALA A 93 9.31 1.03 2.03
N VAL A 94 9.55 0.23 3.09
CA VAL A 94 9.74 0.58 4.52
C VAL A 94 8.62 1.38 5.19
N SER A 95 7.73 1.97 4.39
CA SER A 95 6.66 2.86 4.81
C SER A 95 5.57 2.92 3.73
N PRO A 96 4.29 3.12 4.11
CA PRO A 96 3.20 3.33 3.16
C PRO A 96 3.22 4.73 2.52
N LEU A 97 4.10 5.63 2.99
CA LEU A 97 4.22 6.98 2.44
C LEU A 97 4.90 6.94 1.06
N CYS A 98 4.30 7.65 0.12
CA CYS A 98 4.78 7.80 -1.25
C CYS A 98 6.16 8.48 -1.25
N HIS A 99 6.35 9.52 -0.44
CA HIS A 99 7.61 10.24 -0.34
C HIS A 99 8.76 9.31 0.05
N THR A 100 8.65 8.57 1.14
CA THR A 100 9.71 7.68 1.65
C THR A 100 9.97 6.53 0.68
N SER A 101 8.93 5.85 0.21
CA SER A 101 9.04 4.72 -0.70
C SER A 101 9.68 5.09 -2.05
N VAL A 102 9.23 6.20 -2.66
CA VAL A 102 9.73 6.61 -3.98
C VAL A 102 11.12 7.23 -3.86
N SER A 103 11.38 8.06 -2.85
CA SER A 103 12.69 8.70 -2.68
C SER A 103 13.77 7.68 -2.35
N GLY A 104 13.50 6.71 -1.46
CA GLY A 104 14.42 5.61 -1.16
C GLY A 104 14.80 4.82 -2.42
N TRP A 105 13.81 4.49 -3.26
CA TRP A 105 14.05 3.81 -4.53
C TRP A 105 14.86 4.68 -5.50
N MET A 106 14.51 5.96 -5.67
CA MET A 106 15.21 6.87 -6.59
C MET A 106 16.69 7.03 -6.23
N MET A 107 17.01 7.13 -4.94
CA MET A 107 18.40 7.20 -4.47
C MET A 107 19.19 5.94 -4.86
N ALA A 108 18.62 4.76 -4.61
CA ALA A 108 19.26 3.49 -4.95
C ALA A 108 19.40 3.29 -6.47
N ALA A 109 18.38 3.69 -7.24
CA ALA A 109 18.34 3.58 -8.69
C ALA A 109 19.15 4.67 -9.42
N LYS A 110 19.66 5.68 -8.71
CA LYS A 110 20.24 6.91 -9.28
C LYS A 110 19.29 7.56 -10.30
N SER A 111 18.00 7.57 -9.96
CA SER A 111 16.90 8.08 -10.79
C SER A 111 16.41 9.45 -10.30
N SER A 112 15.42 10.03 -10.98
CA SER A 112 14.81 11.30 -10.60
C SER A 112 13.29 11.23 -10.64
N TYR A 113 12.62 12.22 -10.03
CA TYR A 113 11.17 12.20 -9.97
C TYR A 113 10.53 12.30 -11.35
N SER A 114 11.07 13.07 -12.29
CA SER A 114 10.52 13.19 -13.64
C SER A 114 10.84 12.00 -14.54
N ALA A 115 11.77 11.13 -14.13
CA ALA A 115 12.28 10.04 -14.95
C ALA A 115 11.21 8.97 -15.26
N LYS A 116 11.33 8.38 -16.46
CA LYS A 116 10.36 7.42 -17.00
C LYS A 116 10.43 6.06 -16.29
N ASP A 117 11.62 5.63 -15.91
CA ASP A 117 11.86 4.42 -15.11
C ASP A 117 11.17 4.52 -13.73
N ARG A 118 11.21 5.68 -13.07
CA ARG A 118 10.48 5.93 -11.83
C ARG A 118 8.96 5.85 -12.05
N LYS A 119 8.44 6.42 -13.14
CA LYS A 119 7.01 6.30 -13.51
C LYS A 119 6.60 4.85 -13.75
N ASP A 120 7.41 4.08 -14.48
CA ASP A 120 7.18 2.64 -14.71
C ASP A 120 7.22 1.83 -13.41
N ARG A 121 8.18 2.12 -12.51
CA ARG A 121 8.23 1.55 -11.16
C ARG A 121 6.94 1.83 -10.37
N CYS A 122 6.45 3.06 -10.36
CA CYS A 122 5.17 3.40 -9.70
C CYS A 122 3.98 2.66 -10.32
N ALA A 123 3.96 2.47 -11.65
CA ALA A 123 2.92 1.69 -12.32
C ALA A 123 2.97 0.21 -11.92
N LYS A 124 4.16 -0.39 -11.82
CA LYS A 124 4.34 -1.76 -11.32
C LYS A 124 3.90 -1.92 -9.86
N VAL A 125 4.26 -0.96 -9.00
CA VAL A 125 3.78 -0.93 -7.61
C VAL A 125 2.26 -0.84 -7.53
N ALA A 126 1.63 -0.03 -8.38
CA ALA A 126 0.18 0.01 -8.46
C ALA A 126 -0.42 -1.35 -8.88
N ALA A 127 0.17 -2.01 -9.88
CA ALA A 127 -0.26 -3.33 -10.33
C ALA A 127 -0.09 -4.40 -9.24
N ASP A 128 1.03 -4.41 -8.51
CA ASP A 128 1.26 -5.32 -7.38
C ASP A 128 0.25 -5.08 -6.25
N THR A 129 -0.03 -3.82 -5.92
CA THR A 129 -1.00 -3.46 -4.87
C THR A 129 -2.41 -3.89 -5.25
N VAL A 130 -2.79 -3.69 -6.51
CA VAL A 130 -4.08 -4.14 -7.06
C VAL A 130 -4.17 -5.67 -7.03
N TYR A 131 -3.13 -6.37 -7.47
CA TYR A 131 -3.07 -7.83 -7.43
C TYR A 131 -3.28 -8.36 -6.01
N GLN A 132 -2.53 -7.82 -5.04
CA GLN A 132 -2.66 -8.22 -3.65
C GLN A 132 -4.06 -7.94 -3.10
N THR A 133 -4.63 -6.78 -3.42
CA THR A 133 -6.00 -6.41 -3.00
C THR A 133 -7.03 -7.40 -3.54
N VAL A 134 -6.92 -7.80 -4.81
CA VAL A 134 -7.82 -8.78 -5.42
C VAL A 134 -7.69 -10.15 -4.75
N VAL A 135 -6.46 -10.60 -4.46
CA VAL A 135 -6.24 -11.86 -3.72
C VAL A 135 -6.94 -11.82 -2.37
N MET A 136 -6.72 -10.74 -1.60
CA MET A 136 -7.34 -10.57 -0.27
C MET A 136 -8.87 -10.54 -0.32
N LEU A 137 -9.43 -9.81 -1.29
CA LEU A 137 -10.89 -9.71 -1.45
C LEU A 137 -11.51 -11.04 -1.89
N ASN A 138 -10.87 -11.77 -2.81
CA ASN A 138 -11.35 -13.09 -3.22
C ASN A 138 -11.37 -14.05 -2.01
N GLU A 139 -10.28 -14.13 -1.25
CA GLU A 139 -10.23 -14.96 -0.05
C GLU A 139 -11.27 -14.54 0.99
N TYR A 140 -11.50 -13.23 1.16
CA TYR A 140 -12.56 -12.70 2.04
C TYR A 140 -13.95 -13.16 1.58
N THR A 141 -14.28 -13.01 0.30
CA THR A 141 -15.58 -13.41 -0.24
C THR A 141 -15.83 -14.91 -0.17
N GLU A 142 -14.77 -15.72 -0.17
CA GLU A 142 -14.85 -17.17 0.01
C GLU A 142 -14.86 -17.61 1.48
N GLY A 143 -14.78 -16.67 2.44
CA GLY A 143 -14.67 -16.99 3.88
C GLY A 143 -13.33 -17.63 4.27
N LYS A 144 -12.31 -17.52 3.42
CA LYS A 144 -10.97 -18.12 3.59
C LYS A 144 -9.88 -17.13 3.95
N TYR A 145 -10.22 -15.84 4.09
CA TYR A 145 -9.25 -14.79 4.38
C TYR A 145 -8.42 -15.12 5.62
N LYS A 146 -7.11 -15.04 5.43
CA LYS A 146 -6.13 -15.09 6.52
C LYS A 146 -5.36 -13.78 6.53
N PRO A 147 -5.15 -13.17 7.71
CA PRO A 147 -4.33 -11.98 7.80
C PRO A 147 -2.99 -12.18 7.12
N LEU A 148 -2.56 -11.19 6.34
CA LEU A 148 -1.20 -11.20 5.81
C LEU A 148 -0.26 -11.17 7.01
N ALA A 149 0.65 -12.14 7.11
CA ALA A 149 1.52 -12.34 8.27
C ALA A 149 2.62 -11.25 8.40
N ALA A 150 2.27 -10.00 8.14
CA ALA A 150 3.11 -8.83 8.26
C ALA A 150 3.25 -8.48 9.74
N LYS A 151 4.32 -8.98 10.36
CA LYS A 151 4.66 -8.65 11.75
C LYS A 151 5.23 -7.24 11.81
N LEU A 152 5.01 -6.58 12.95
CA LEU A 152 5.73 -5.36 13.26
C LEU A 152 7.23 -5.68 13.37
N SER A 153 8.07 -4.68 13.06
CA SER A 153 9.49 -4.83 13.33
C SER A 153 9.71 -4.85 14.85
N LYS A 154 10.76 -5.53 15.32
CA LYS A 154 11.09 -5.58 16.76
C LYS A 154 11.27 -4.19 17.35
N GLU A 155 11.84 -3.27 16.57
CA GLU A 155 12.05 -1.87 16.94
C GLU A 155 10.70 -1.17 17.13
N THR A 156 9.76 -1.37 16.19
CA THR A 156 8.41 -0.80 16.29
C THR A 156 7.66 -1.37 17.49
N GLU A 157 7.76 -2.69 17.73
CA GLU A 157 7.19 -3.33 18.92
C GLU A 157 7.76 -2.75 20.22
N ASN A 158 9.07 -2.48 20.27
CA ASN A 158 9.72 -1.86 21.41
C ASN A 158 9.18 -0.46 21.67
N CYS A 159 9.08 0.40 20.65
CA CYS A 159 8.49 1.74 20.78
C CYS A 159 7.04 1.66 21.29
N LEU A 160 6.23 0.73 20.75
CA LEU A 160 4.84 0.56 21.12
C LEU A 160 4.63 0.00 22.53
N SER A 161 5.67 -0.57 23.16
CA SER A 161 5.59 -0.99 24.56
C SER A 161 5.37 0.19 25.52
N CYS A 162 5.91 1.37 25.18
CA CYS A 162 5.77 2.61 25.95
C CYS A 162 4.81 3.61 25.30
N HIS A 163 4.81 3.74 23.97
CA HIS A 163 3.99 4.72 23.25
C HIS A 163 2.64 4.17 22.78
N GLY A 164 2.42 2.85 22.89
CA GLY A 164 1.17 2.20 22.52
C GLY A 164 0.06 2.36 23.54
N THR A 165 -1.12 1.82 23.20
CA THR A 165 -2.37 1.93 23.97
C THR A 165 -2.32 1.31 25.37
N LYS A 166 -1.26 0.55 25.70
CA LYS A 166 -1.07 -0.10 27.00
C LYS A 166 -0.19 0.71 27.96
N ALA A 167 0.33 1.85 27.52
CA ALA A 167 1.21 2.70 28.30
C ALA A 167 0.84 4.18 28.07
N ALA A 168 1.73 5.00 27.49
CA ALA A 168 1.50 6.43 27.34
C ALA A 168 0.39 6.80 26.34
N ASP A 169 0.05 5.88 25.42
CA ASP A 169 -0.99 6.04 24.39
C ASP A 169 -0.91 7.39 23.63
N ASN A 170 0.31 7.81 23.31
CA ASN A 170 0.59 9.11 22.71
C ASN A 170 1.04 9.02 21.24
N GLN A 171 0.86 7.86 20.61
CA GLN A 171 0.99 7.72 19.16
C GLN A 171 -0.10 6.82 18.59
N LYS A 172 -0.35 6.98 17.28
CA LYS A 172 -1.12 6.02 16.49
C LYS A 172 -0.37 5.70 15.20
N GLY A 173 -0.13 4.43 14.96
CA GLY A 173 0.54 3.96 13.75
C GLY A 173 1.27 2.66 13.97
N GLN A 174 1.66 2.05 12.85
CA GLN A 174 2.43 0.81 12.80
C GLN A 174 3.56 0.90 11.75
N MET A 175 3.84 2.11 11.28
CA MET A 175 4.95 2.38 10.36
C MET A 175 6.29 2.20 11.09
N ASN A 176 7.34 1.95 10.31
CA ASN A 176 8.69 1.95 10.82
C ASN A 176 9.02 3.31 11.48
N CYS A 177 9.38 3.29 12.76
CA CYS A 177 9.66 4.49 13.55
C CYS A 177 11.01 5.14 13.17
N VAL A 178 12.03 4.30 12.96
CA VAL A 178 13.44 4.73 12.80
C VAL A 178 13.74 5.39 11.46
N SER A 179 12.77 5.42 10.54
CA SER A 179 12.86 6.21 9.31
C SER A 179 12.70 7.71 9.57
N CYS A 180 12.13 8.10 10.72
CA CYS A 180 11.86 9.50 11.06
C CYS A 180 12.26 9.89 12.49
N HIS A 181 12.41 8.92 13.38
CA HIS A 181 12.75 9.14 14.78
C HIS A 181 14.08 8.49 15.11
N ASP A 182 14.87 9.18 15.94
CA ASP A 182 16.05 8.58 16.53
C ASP A 182 15.65 7.55 17.59
N ASP A 183 16.35 6.42 17.59
CA ASP A 183 16.10 5.34 18.51
C ASP A 183 16.77 5.62 19.86
N HIS A 184 15.96 6.05 20.84
CA HIS A 184 16.40 6.31 22.21
C HIS A 184 16.34 5.07 23.11
N THR A 185 16.22 3.88 22.52
CA THR A 185 16.24 2.59 23.25
C THR A 185 17.58 1.87 23.13
N LYS A 186 18.52 2.44 22.38
CA LYS A 186 19.88 1.95 22.17
C LYS A 186 20.89 2.61 23.11
#